data_AF-A0A353YCS4-F1
#
_entry.id   AF-A0A353YCS4-F1
#
_cell.length_a   1.000
_cell.length_b   1.000
_cell.length_c   1.000
_cell.angle_alpha   90.00
_cell.angle_beta   90.00
_cell.angle_gamma   90.00
#
_symmetry.space_group_name_H-M   'P 1'
#
loop_
_entity.id
_entity.type
_entity.pdbx_description
1 polymer ?
#
loop_
_entity_poly.entity_id
_entity_poly.type
_entity_poly.pdbx_seq_one_letter_code
_entity_poly.pdbx_strand_id
1 'polypeptide(L)' 'MDTTIRCEARVREPWNKGKVIGAKPPLRPKHVWAVRTRLQLSGRYRDLAMFNLAIDSKLRGCDVVSLKIVDVAPHG' A
#
# COMPACT_ATOMS: atom_id res chain seq x y z
N MET A 1 -11.18 -24.62 28.86
CA MET A 1 -11.84 -23.31 29.01
C MET A 1 -11.23 -22.41 27.96
N ASP A 2 -11.77 -22.50 26.75
CA ASP A 2 -11.20 -21.93 25.54
C ASP A 2 -11.27 -20.40 25.54
N THR A 3 -10.12 -19.77 25.70
CA THR A 3 -9.97 -18.32 25.60
C THR A 3 -9.95 -17.92 24.12
N THR A 4 -11.12 -17.79 23.52
CA THR A 4 -11.27 -17.14 22.21
C THR A 4 -10.94 -15.65 22.34
N ILE A 5 -9.79 -15.24 21.81
CA ILE A 5 -9.44 -13.84 21.60
C ILE A 5 -10.40 -13.27 20.55
N ARG A 6 -11.38 -12.48 20.99
CA ARG A 6 -12.27 -11.73 20.10
C ARG A 6 -11.49 -10.50 19.61
N CYS A 7 -10.95 -10.56 18.39
CA CYS A 7 -10.49 -9.38 17.68
C CYS A 7 -11.71 -8.54 17.30
N GLU A 8 -12.14 -7.63 18.17
CA GLU A 8 -13.15 -6.62 17.85
C GLU A 8 -12.53 -5.60 16.89
N ALA A 9 -12.50 -5.94 15.60
CA ALA A 9 -12.24 -4.98 14.55
C ALA A 9 -13.34 -3.92 14.63
N ARG A 10 -12.99 -2.72 15.10
CA ARG A 10 -13.88 -1.55 15.03
C ARG A 10 -14.37 -1.45 13.58
N VAL A 11 -15.65 -1.71 13.35
CA VAL A 11 -16.27 -1.58 12.03
C VAL A 11 -16.33 -0.09 11.72
N ARG A 12 -15.23 0.47 11.20
CA ARG A 12 -15.25 1.81 10.63
C ARG A 12 -16.05 1.71 9.36
N GLU A 13 -17.18 2.39 9.34
CA GLU A 13 -17.91 2.56 8.10
C GLU A 13 -16.99 3.22 7.08
N PRO A 14 -16.87 2.65 5.86
CA PRO A 14 -16.09 3.26 4.81
C PRO A 14 -16.59 4.68 4.54
N TRP A 15 -15.69 5.64 4.35
CA TRP A 15 -16.03 7.04 4.05
C TRP A 15 -16.93 7.21 2.81
N ASN A 16 -17.02 6.17 1.99
CA ASN A 16 -17.78 6.07 0.76
C ASN A 16 -19.01 5.16 0.83
N LYS A 17 -19.44 4.71 2.02
CA LYS A 17 -20.65 3.87 2.16
C LYS A 17 -21.87 4.56 1.52
N GLY A 18 -22.53 3.88 0.59
CA GLY A 18 -23.69 4.42 -0.14
C GLY A 18 -23.38 5.38 -1.30
N LYS A 19 -22.10 5.64 -1.62
CA LYS A 19 -21.68 6.47 -2.76
C LYS A 19 -21.14 5.60 -3.89
N VAL A 20 -21.73 5.71 -5.08
CA VAL A 20 -21.14 5.13 -6.30
C VAL A 20 -19.93 5.98 -6.69
N ILE A 21 -18.74 5.52 -6.31
CA ILE A 21 -17.49 6.14 -6.74
C ILE A 21 -17.10 5.50 -8.06
N GLY A 22 -17.00 6.31 -9.11
CA GLY A 22 -16.48 5.87 -10.40
C GLY A 22 -15.03 5.41 -10.33
N ALA A 23 -14.48 4.97 -11.47
CA ALA A 23 -13.09 4.57 -11.54
C ALA A 23 -12.17 5.71 -11.04
N LYS A 24 -11.28 5.40 -10.08
CA LYS A 24 -10.29 6.37 -9.62
C LYS A 24 -9.36 6.70 -10.78
N PRO A 25 -9.18 7.98 -11.14
CA PRO A 25 -8.32 8.34 -12.26
C PRO A 25 -6.87 7.90 -11.97
N PRO A 26 -6.09 7.56 -13.01
CA PRO A 26 -4.71 7.16 -12.85
C PRO A 26 -3.88 8.30 -12.24
N LEU A 27 -2.79 7.92 -11.57
CA LEU A 27 -1.84 8.90 -11.03
C LEU A 27 -1.14 9.63 -12.17
N ARG A 28 -1.10 10.97 -12.09
CA ARG A 28 -0.31 11.80 -12.99
C ARG A 28 1.16 11.81 -12.54
N PRO A 29 2.14 12.02 -13.44
CA PRO A 29 3.55 12.10 -13.07
C PRO A 29 3.85 13.10 -11.93
N LYS A 30 3.14 14.24 -11.91
CA LYS A 30 3.22 15.23 -10.82
C LYS A 30 2.84 14.66 -9.45
N HIS A 31 1.82 13.79 -9.38
CA HIS A 31 1.40 13.15 -8.13
C HIS A 31 2.44 12.14 -7.65
N VAL A 32 3.01 11.35 -8.57
CA VAL A 32 4.09 10.40 -8.27
C VAL A 32 5.30 11.13 -7.70
N TRP A 33 5.72 12.21 -8.36
CA TRP A 33 6.82 13.03 -7.90
C TRP A 33 6.57 13.60 -6.50
N ALA A 34 5.38 14.16 -6.25
CA ALA A 34 5.02 14.73 -4.94
C ALA A 34 5.08 13.69 -3.81
N VAL A 35 4.57 12.47 -4.05
CA VAL A 35 4.64 11.38 -3.06
C VAL A 35 6.08 10.96 -2.81
N ARG A 36 6.87 10.77 -3.87
CA ARG A 36 8.27 10.37 -3.78
C ARG A 36 9.10 11.37 -2.96
N THR A 37 8.97 12.66 -3.28
CA THR A 37 9.65 13.75 -2.57
C THR A 37 9.25 13.78 -1.09
N ARG A 38 7.95 13.63 -0.78
CA ARG A 38 7.49 13.60 0.61
C ARG A 38 8.08 12.43 1.40
N LEU A 39 8.16 11.25 0.80
CA LEU A 39 8.74 10.05 1.44
C LEU A 39 10.25 10.19 1.64
N GLN A 40 10.96 10.76 0.66
CA GLN A 40 12.38 11.06 0.75
C GLN A 40 12.69 12.06 1.88
N LEU A 41 11.96 13.18 1.93
CA LEU A 41 12.12 14.21 2.98
C LEU A 41 11.77 13.68 4.38
N SER A 42 10.85 12.72 4.46
CA SER A 42 10.49 12.08 5.74
C SER A 42 11.49 10.99 6.17
N GLY A 43 12.52 10.67 5.38
CA GLY A 43 13.46 9.58 5.66
C GLY A 43 12.81 8.19 5.69
N ARG A 44 11.64 8.00 5.07
CA ARG A 44 10.90 6.73 5.10
C ARG A 44 11.32 5.82 3.95
N TYR A 45 12.53 5.28 4.05
CA TYR A 45 13.16 4.46 3.00
C TYR A 45 12.37 3.20 2.64
N ARG A 46 11.76 2.53 3.63
CA ARG A 46 10.92 1.35 3.41
C ARG A 46 9.69 1.69 2.56
N ASP A 47 8.96 2.73 2.95
CA ASP A 47 7.76 3.17 2.23
C ASP A 47 8.11 3.69 0.82
N LEU A 48 9.25 4.37 0.68
CA LEU A 48 9.77 4.84 -0.59
C LEU A 48 10.09 3.67 -1.54
N ALA A 49 10.76 2.63 -1.04
CA ALA A 49 11.08 1.44 -1.81
C ALA A 49 9.80 0.69 -2.24
N MET A 50 8.85 0.49 -1.32
CA MET A 50 7.56 -0.13 -1.64
C MET A 50 6.75 0.69 -2.66
N PHE A 51 6.77 2.03 -2.55
CA PHE A 51 6.08 2.90 -3.49
C PHE A 51 6.67 2.81 -4.90
N ASN A 52 8.00 2.86 -5.03
CA ASN A 52 8.67 2.73 -6.32
C ASN A 52 8.40 1.34 -6.91
N LEU A 53 8.55 0.28 -6.12
CA LEU A 53 8.29 -1.09 -6.55
C LEU A 53 6.85 -1.29 -7.05
N ALA A 54 5.86 -0.73 -6.35
CA ALA A 54 4.46 -0.82 -6.75
C ALA A 54 4.19 -0.17 -8.12
N ILE A 55 4.88 0.93 -8.43
CA ILE A 55 4.76 1.62 -9.72
C ILE A 55 5.41 0.81 -10.83
N ASP A 56 6.62 0.31 -10.60
CA ASP A 56 7.40 -0.40 -11.62
C ASP A 56 6.78 -1.76 -11.97
N SER A 57 6.29 -2.48 -10.96
CA SER A 57 5.71 -3.83 -11.11
C SER A 57 4.21 -3.86 -11.41
N LYS A 58 3.50 -2.74 -11.20
CA LYS A 58 2.02 -2.64 -11.32
C LYS A 58 1.24 -3.64 -10.44
N LEU A 59 1.83 -4.07 -9.32
CA LEU A 59 1.18 -4.98 -8.38
C LEU A 59 0.00 -4.33 -7.65
N ARG A 60 -0.96 -5.14 -7.17
CA ARG A 60 -2.02 -4.63 -6.29
C ARG A 60 -1.43 -4.31 -4.94
N GLY A 61 -2.05 -3.38 -4.21
CA GLY A 61 -1.56 -2.97 -2.89
C GLY A 61 -1.42 -4.13 -1.91
N CYS A 62 -2.32 -5.13 -1.96
CA CYS A 62 -2.22 -6.35 -1.16
C CYS A 62 -1.02 -7.21 -1.53
N ASP A 63 -0.68 -7.29 -2.82
CA ASP A 63 0.42 -8.11 -3.32
C ASP A 63 1.75 -7.51 -2.89
N VAL A 64 1.90 -6.19 -3.02
CA VAL A 64 3.10 -5.44 -2.60
C VAL A 64 3.39 -5.62 -1.11
N VAL A 65 2.37 -5.54 -0.25
CA VAL A 65 2.57 -5.70 1.20
C VAL A 65 2.82 -7.16 1.61
N SER A 66 2.49 -8.12 0.74
CA SER A 66 2.70 -9.56 0.97
C SER A 66 4.04 -10.09 0.45
N LEU A 67 4.82 -9.27 -0.25
CA LEU A 67 6.12 -9.64 -0.82
C LEU A 67 7.09 -10.13 0.25
N LYS A 68 7.80 -11.21 -0.07
CA LYS A 68 8.85 -11.79 0.75
C LYS A 68 10.23 -11.44 0.18
N ILE A 69 11.25 -11.54 1.02
CA ILE A 69 12.64 -11.29 0.61
C ILE A 69 13.05 -12.22 -0.53
N VAL A 70 12.58 -13.47 -0.51
CA VAL A 70 12.86 -14.47 -1.57
C VAL A 70 12.32 -14.09 -2.94
N ASP A 71 11.30 -13.22 -3.00
CA ASP A 71 10.69 -12.77 -4.25
C ASP A 71 11.49 -11.63 -4.91
N VAL A 72 12.37 -10.98 -4.14
CA VAL A 72 13.11 -9.77 -4.56
C VAL A 72 14.62 -10.01 -4.63
N ALA A 73 15.16 -10.82 -3.72
CA ALA A 73 16.58 -11.14 -3.70
C ALA A 73 16.93 -12.06 -4.88
N PRO A 74 17.94 -11.71 -5.70
CA PRO A 74 18.48 -12.67 -6.66
C PRO A 74 18.97 -13.90 -5.88
N HIS A 75 18.60 -15.09 -6.35
CA HIS A 75 18.99 -16.33 -5.72
C HIS A 75 20.51 -16.37 -5.60
N GLY A 76 21.01 -16.53 -4.37
CA GLY A 76 22.41 -16.88 -4.12
C GLY A 76 22.64 -18.33 -4.47
#